data_AF-A0A4Q3KZ88-F1
#
_entry.id   AF-A0A4Q3KZ88-F1
#
_cell.length_a   1.000
_cell.length_b   1.000
_cell.length_c   1.000
_cell.angle_alpha   90.00
_cell.angle_beta   90.00
_cell.angle_gamma   90.00
#
_symmetry.space_group_name_H-M   'P 1'
#
loop_
_entity.id
_entity.type
_entity.pdbx_description
1 polymer ?
#
loop_
_entity_poly.entity_id
_entity_poly.type
_entity_poly.pdbx_seq_one_letter_code
_entity_poly.pdbx_strand_id
1 'polypeptide(L)'
;MPGSAKVPHELYVLSDLHMGRGKNPETRRFYTLETFFWDEDFARFCDWLCRDAAARDSRFKLIFNGDTFDLLRIEPDPDAVSASEHERRFGPVHTPAQAAKTVGQILEGHRGFVAGVAQVLNAGYEVIFLPGNHDVEVQWAPVQQEVQRSVLQQVRMRYGEAAEAAAAPLLQFAPWFYHEPGRVWIEHGCQYDPENSFRYPLRGPLAQMPDALHETEQDLPLGNFFQRYLYNFFGHITFIVPTTRANMRYVKWLLLHEPRLLVQVAVSHGPFVFQVLRRLAQANRTARQVLHHTHAQELDSISQTSGLGLRLLAIDQLKEVRADAVQAVRL
;
A
#
# COMPACT_ATOMS: atom_id res chain seq x y z
N MET A 1 -36.26 5.87 -6.05
CA MET A 1 -36.36 5.99 -4.58
C MET A 1 -35.73 7.32 -4.19
N PRO A 2 -36.42 8.21 -3.47
CA PRO A 2 -35.75 9.36 -2.87
C PRO A 2 -34.71 8.78 -1.89
N GLY A 3 -33.43 9.04 -2.17
CA GLY A 3 -32.33 8.53 -1.37
C GLY A 3 -32.52 8.97 0.08
N SER A 4 -32.49 8.01 1.01
CA SER A 4 -32.34 8.28 2.43
C SER A 4 -31.29 9.39 2.60
N ALA A 5 -31.70 10.55 3.14
CA ALA A 5 -30.79 11.63 3.40
C ALA A 5 -29.72 11.09 4.34
N LYS A 6 -28.48 10.91 3.84
CA LYS A 6 -27.36 10.43 4.64
C LYS A 6 -27.24 11.37 5.85
N VAL A 7 -27.16 10.79 7.04
CA VAL A 7 -26.91 11.55 8.27
C VAL A 7 -25.65 12.39 8.04
N PRO A 8 -25.68 13.72 8.30
CA PRO A 8 -24.51 14.56 8.17
C PRO A 8 -23.34 13.99 8.96
N HIS A 9 -22.17 13.91 8.33
CA HIS A 9 -20.96 13.37 8.95
C HIS A 9 -19.73 14.06 8.41
N GLU A 10 -18.69 14.13 9.23
CA GLU A 10 -17.37 14.65 8.87
C GLU A 10 -16.48 13.57 8.26
N LEU A 11 -15.48 13.99 7.51
CA LEU A 11 -14.50 13.10 6.89
C LEU A 11 -13.11 13.50 7.39
N TYR A 12 -12.45 12.57 8.09
CA TYR A 12 -11.06 12.71 8.48
C TYR A 12 -10.24 11.81 7.56
N VAL A 13 -9.40 12.42 6.73
CA VAL A 13 -8.62 11.71 5.69
C VAL A 13 -7.15 11.73 6.09
N LEU A 14 -6.55 10.54 6.23
CA LEU A 14 -5.13 10.34 6.47
C LEU A 14 -4.54 9.59 5.28
N SER A 15 -3.28 9.82 4.96
CA SER A 15 -2.58 9.16 3.85
C SER A 15 -1.09 9.08 4.18
N ASP A 16 -0.35 8.25 3.46
CA ASP A 16 1.11 8.16 3.52
C ASP A 16 1.66 7.91 4.94
N LEU A 17 1.00 7.02 5.69
CA LEU A 17 1.54 6.60 6.99
C LEU A 17 2.79 5.74 6.80
N HIS A 18 2.86 4.96 5.71
CA HIS A 18 3.96 4.08 5.35
C HIS A 18 4.45 3.25 6.56
N MET A 19 3.52 2.63 7.28
CA MET A 19 3.88 1.77 8.41
C MET A 19 4.62 0.53 7.91
N GLY A 20 5.88 0.41 8.30
CA GLY A 20 6.68 -0.80 8.11
C GLY A 20 6.41 -1.83 9.21
N ARG A 21 7.35 -2.74 9.47
CA ARG A 21 7.18 -3.80 10.50
C ARG A 21 7.04 -3.27 11.94
N GLY A 22 7.26 -1.98 12.18
CA GLY A 22 7.14 -1.34 13.48
C GLY A 22 8.18 -1.81 14.48
N LYS A 23 7.74 -1.94 15.74
CA LYS A 23 8.59 -2.43 16.84
C LYS A 23 8.64 -3.95 16.83
N ASN A 24 9.84 -4.52 16.82
CA ASN A 24 10.04 -5.94 17.05
C ASN A 24 9.52 -6.32 18.45
N PRO A 25 8.63 -7.31 18.58
CA PRO A 25 7.97 -7.64 19.83
C PRO A 25 8.94 -8.17 20.90
N GLU A 26 10.02 -8.85 20.49
CA GLU A 26 11.00 -9.46 21.39
C GLU A 26 12.04 -8.44 21.89
N THR A 27 12.63 -7.68 20.97
CA THR A 27 13.71 -6.74 21.29
C THR A 27 13.21 -5.35 21.68
N ARG A 28 11.94 -5.05 21.39
CA ARG A 28 11.29 -3.74 21.58
C ARG A 28 11.93 -2.60 20.77
N ARG A 29 12.86 -2.90 19.87
CA ARG A 29 13.48 -1.95 18.94
C ARG A 29 12.70 -1.92 17.63
N PHE A 30 12.77 -0.80 16.93
CA PHE A 30 12.22 -0.71 15.58
C PHE A 30 13.05 -1.57 14.61
N TYR A 31 12.37 -2.14 13.62
CA TYR A 31 13.05 -2.67 12.44
C TYR A 31 13.80 -1.54 11.72
N THR A 32 14.87 -1.90 11.03
CA THR A 32 15.78 -0.97 10.33
C THR A 32 15.03 -0.14 9.28
N LEU A 33 14.13 -0.74 8.51
CA LEU A 33 13.39 -0.02 7.46
C LEU A 33 12.15 0.73 7.97
N GLU A 34 11.88 0.73 9.28
CA GLU A 34 10.74 1.47 9.83
C GLU A 34 10.91 2.99 9.67
N THR A 35 9.83 3.66 9.29
CA THR A 35 9.80 5.13 9.14
C THR A 35 8.63 5.81 9.85
N PHE A 36 7.64 5.04 10.32
CA PHE A 36 6.51 5.50 11.11
C PHE A 36 6.76 5.30 12.61
N PHE A 37 6.93 6.41 13.32
CA PHE A 37 7.23 6.40 14.77
C PHE A 37 6.12 7.01 15.64
N TRP A 38 4.96 7.29 15.06
CA TRP A 38 3.89 8.11 15.66
C TRP A 38 2.69 7.29 16.16
N ASP A 39 2.89 6.01 16.49
CA ASP A 39 1.84 5.12 17.03
C ASP A 39 1.04 5.74 18.18
N GLU A 40 1.76 6.34 19.13
CA GLU A 40 1.16 6.91 20.34
C GLU A 40 0.42 8.23 20.04
N ASP A 41 0.94 9.03 19.11
CA ASP A 41 0.27 10.24 18.62
C ASP A 41 -1.00 9.88 17.86
N PHE A 42 -0.95 8.88 16.99
CA PHE A 42 -2.10 8.39 16.25
C PHE A 42 -3.20 7.87 17.20
N ALA A 43 -2.83 7.08 18.22
CA ALA A 43 -3.78 6.61 19.22
C ALA A 43 -4.45 7.78 19.98
N ARG A 44 -3.68 8.80 20.37
CA ARG A 44 -4.21 10.03 21.00
C ARG A 44 -5.11 10.82 20.04
N PHE A 45 -4.76 10.86 18.76
CA PHE A 45 -5.57 11.51 17.74
C PHE A 45 -6.93 10.83 17.58
N CYS A 46 -6.98 9.49 17.50
CA CYS A 46 -8.24 8.74 17.49
C CYS A 46 -9.08 8.99 18.75
N ASP A 47 -8.45 9.01 19.93
CA ASP A 47 -9.16 9.34 21.17
C ASP A 47 -9.75 10.75 21.15
N TRP A 48 -8.98 11.73 20.67
CA TRP A 48 -9.45 13.09 20.49
C TRP A 48 -10.64 13.16 19.53
N LEU A 49 -10.57 12.50 18.36
CA LEU A 49 -11.68 12.45 17.40
C LEU A 49 -12.97 11.92 18.03
N CYS A 50 -12.89 10.80 18.76
CA CYS A 50 -14.06 10.22 19.43
C CYS A 50 -14.64 11.17 20.48
N ARG A 51 -13.81 11.82 21.30
CA ARG A 51 -14.27 12.76 22.33
C ARG A 51 -14.90 14.01 21.73
N ASP A 52 -14.27 14.57 20.70
CA ASP A 52 -14.77 15.76 20.00
C ASP A 52 -16.10 15.47 19.30
N ALA A 53 -16.20 14.34 18.60
CA ALA A 53 -17.42 13.94 17.93
C ALA A 53 -18.58 13.69 18.90
N ALA A 54 -18.31 13.08 20.07
CA ALA A 54 -19.29 12.90 21.13
C ALA A 54 -19.73 14.25 21.75
N ALA A 55 -18.80 15.18 21.98
CA ALA A 55 -19.13 16.49 22.54
C ALA A 55 -20.00 17.35 21.60
N ARG A 56 -19.86 17.16 20.29
CA ARG A 56 -20.61 17.88 19.25
C ARG A 56 -21.84 17.14 18.74
N ASP A 57 -22.12 15.95 19.25
CA ASP A 57 -23.14 15.02 18.72
C ASP A 57 -23.03 14.83 17.18
N SER A 58 -21.79 14.68 16.71
CA SER A 58 -21.48 14.56 15.29
C SER A 58 -21.06 13.13 14.92
N ARG A 59 -21.29 12.77 13.66
CA ARG A 59 -20.79 11.53 13.06
C ARG A 59 -19.54 11.82 12.25
N PHE A 60 -18.61 10.87 12.16
CA PHE A 60 -17.51 10.96 11.23
C PHE A 60 -17.14 9.61 10.60
N LYS A 61 -16.35 9.69 9.53
CA LYS A 61 -15.63 8.57 8.94
C LYS A 61 -14.14 8.85 8.95
N LEU A 62 -13.36 7.86 9.35
CA LEU A 62 -11.91 7.88 9.26
C LEU A 62 -11.48 7.16 7.98
N ILE A 63 -10.84 7.88 7.07
CA ILE A 63 -10.45 7.37 5.76
C ILE A 63 -8.93 7.32 5.68
N PHE A 64 -8.40 6.12 5.47
CA PHE A 64 -7.01 5.87 5.12
C PHE A 64 -6.87 5.85 3.60
N ASN A 65 -6.44 6.97 3.03
CA ASN A 65 -6.35 7.22 1.59
C ASN A 65 -5.05 6.68 0.97
N GLY A 66 -4.82 5.37 1.07
CA GLY A 66 -3.64 4.71 0.52
C GLY A 66 -2.36 4.92 1.32
N ASP A 67 -1.40 4.05 1.05
CA ASP A 67 -0.04 4.04 1.64
C ASP A 67 -0.09 4.07 3.18
N THR A 68 -1.04 3.32 3.73
CA THR A 68 -1.16 3.10 5.17
C THR A 68 -0.10 2.12 5.65
N PHE A 69 0.10 1.07 4.87
CA PHE A 69 1.14 0.07 5.08
C PHE A 69 2.25 0.28 4.04
N ASP A 70 3.50 -0.03 4.39
CA ASP A 70 4.59 -0.05 3.42
C ASP A 70 5.02 -1.48 3.12
N LEU A 71 4.39 -2.10 2.10
CA LEU A 71 4.75 -3.43 1.67
C LEU A 71 6.04 -3.44 0.82
N LEU A 72 6.60 -2.28 0.46
CA LEU A 72 7.84 -2.20 -0.31
C LEU A 72 9.07 -2.10 0.57
N ARG A 73 8.95 -1.55 1.79
CA ARG A 73 10.05 -1.35 2.75
C ARG A 73 10.11 -2.41 3.84
N ILE A 74 10.00 -3.68 3.46
CA ILE A 74 10.10 -4.78 4.42
C ILE A 74 11.41 -5.50 4.27
N GLU A 75 12.10 -5.63 5.40
CA GLU A 75 13.34 -6.39 5.47
C GLU A 75 13.10 -7.86 5.13
N PRO A 76 14.07 -8.52 4.48
CA PRO A 76 14.10 -9.98 4.45
C PRO A 76 13.89 -10.54 5.86
N ASP A 77 13.04 -11.56 5.98
CA ASP A 77 12.87 -12.28 7.24
C ASP A 77 14.15 -13.10 7.50
N PRO A 78 14.97 -12.77 8.52
CA PRO A 78 16.24 -13.44 8.74
C PRO A 78 16.07 -14.92 9.10
N ASP A 79 14.90 -15.30 9.63
CA ASP A 79 14.58 -16.64 10.08
C ASP A 79 13.81 -17.46 9.03
N ALA A 80 13.64 -16.92 7.81
CA ALA A 80 13.04 -17.66 6.72
C ALA A 80 14.00 -18.73 6.18
N VAL A 81 14.01 -19.89 6.85
CA VAL A 81 14.85 -21.06 6.52
C VAL A 81 14.68 -21.52 5.07
N SER A 82 13.50 -21.35 4.48
CA SER A 82 13.18 -21.72 3.10
C SER A 82 13.27 -20.58 2.09
N ALA A 83 13.69 -19.38 2.49
CA ALA A 83 13.78 -18.25 1.57
C ALA A 83 14.79 -18.54 0.44
N SER A 84 14.45 -18.13 -0.78
CA SER A 84 15.39 -18.11 -1.89
C SER A 84 16.48 -17.05 -1.66
N GLU A 85 17.59 -17.13 -2.39
CA GLU A 85 18.63 -16.08 -2.35
C GLU A 85 18.08 -14.70 -2.75
N HIS A 86 17.12 -14.70 -3.67
CA HIS A 86 16.44 -13.48 -4.09
C HIS A 86 15.66 -12.84 -2.94
N GLU A 87 14.87 -13.61 -2.21
CA GLU A 87 14.06 -13.12 -1.09
C GLU A 87 14.92 -12.69 0.09
N ARG A 88 16.02 -13.41 0.35
CA ARG A 88 17.03 -13.00 1.36
C ARG A 88 17.66 -11.64 1.06
N ARG A 89 17.67 -11.22 -0.21
CA ARG A 89 18.31 -9.97 -0.64
C ARG A 89 17.32 -8.82 -0.81
N PHE A 90 16.16 -9.07 -1.40
CA PHE A 90 15.21 -8.04 -1.82
C PHE A 90 13.86 -8.11 -1.11
N GLY A 91 13.72 -9.01 -0.14
CA GLY A 91 12.44 -9.31 0.49
C GLY A 91 11.57 -10.25 -0.36
N PRO A 92 10.54 -10.85 0.26
CA PRO A 92 9.65 -11.78 -0.41
C PRO A 92 8.81 -11.10 -1.50
N VAL A 93 8.43 -11.83 -2.55
CA VAL A 93 7.40 -11.35 -3.47
C VAL A 93 6.04 -11.43 -2.78
N HIS A 94 5.22 -10.40 -2.97
CA HIS A 94 3.89 -10.34 -2.38
C HIS A 94 2.89 -11.16 -3.17
N THR A 95 2.78 -12.43 -2.81
CA THR A 95 1.57 -13.23 -3.03
C THR A 95 0.50 -12.81 -2.02
N PRO A 96 -0.79 -13.12 -2.25
CA PRO A 96 -1.86 -12.74 -1.30
C PRO A 96 -1.62 -13.24 0.13
N ALA A 97 -1.09 -14.46 0.30
CA ALA A 97 -0.77 -15.01 1.62
C ALA A 97 0.44 -14.31 2.26
N GLN A 98 1.48 -14.01 1.47
CA GLN A 98 2.68 -13.34 1.96
C GLN A 98 2.41 -11.87 2.32
N ALA A 99 1.59 -11.17 1.55
CA ALA A 99 1.13 -9.82 1.86
C ALA A 99 0.29 -9.80 3.16
N ALA A 100 -0.58 -10.79 3.36
CA ALA A 100 -1.33 -10.92 4.61
C ALA A 100 -0.41 -11.16 5.81
N LYS A 101 0.54 -12.11 5.72
CA LYS A 101 1.56 -12.34 6.78
C LYS A 101 2.29 -11.04 7.11
N THR A 102 2.71 -10.32 6.08
CA THR A 102 3.40 -9.05 6.18
C THR A 102 2.58 -8.00 6.92
N VAL A 103 1.33 -7.78 6.52
CA VAL A 103 0.44 -6.81 7.20
C VAL A 103 0.19 -7.23 8.65
N GLY A 104 0.09 -8.52 8.95
CA GLY A 104 0.04 -9.01 10.32
C GLY A 104 1.26 -8.60 11.15
N GLN A 105 2.48 -8.70 10.59
CA GLN A 105 3.71 -8.24 11.26
C GLN A 105 3.70 -6.73 11.48
N ILE A 106 3.27 -5.95 10.49
CA ILE A 106 3.12 -4.48 10.58
C ILE A 106 2.18 -4.14 11.74
N LEU A 107 0.98 -4.73 11.78
CA LEU A 107 -0.02 -4.48 12.81
C LEU A 107 0.44 -4.92 14.21
N GLU A 108 1.19 -6.02 14.33
CA GLU A 108 1.78 -6.44 15.60
C GLU A 108 2.83 -5.44 16.11
N GLY A 109 3.62 -4.86 15.21
CA GLY A 109 4.61 -3.82 15.51
C GLY A 109 3.99 -2.47 15.85
N HIS A 110 2.77 -2.21 15.37
CA HIS A 110 2.02 -0.95 15.50
C HIS A 110 0.75 -1.10 16.36
N ARG A 111 0.93 -1.58 17.60
CA ARG A 111 -0.21 -1.79 18.53
C ARG A 111 -0.95 -0.49 18.87
N GLY A 112 -0.28 0.66 18.81
CA GLY A 112 -0.90 1.98 19.02
C GLY A 112 -1.89 2.31 17.92
N PHE A 113 -1.49 2.10 16.66
CA PHE A 113 -2.39 2.16 15.51
C PHE A 113 -3.62 1.26 15.66
N VAL A 114 -3.41 -0.03 15.94
CA VAL A 114 -4.52 -0.99 16.10
C VAL A 114 -5.47 -0.57 17.21
N ALA A 115 -4.95 -0.12 18.36
CA ALA A 115 -5.75 0.36 19.47
C ALA A 115 -6.57 1.62 19.11
N GLY A 116 -5.97 2.56 18.37
CA GLY A 116 -6.66 3.76 17.90
C GLY A 116 -7.81 3.44 16.95
N VAL A 117 -7.59 2.56 15.97
CA VAL A 117 -8.65 2.13 15.03
C VAL A 117 -9.76 1.37 15.77
N ALA A 118 -9.40 0.47 16.69
CA ALA A 118 -10.37 -0.27 17.50
C ALA A 118 -11.23 0.68 18.37
N GLN A 119 -10.67 1.77 18.88
CA GLN A 119 -11.43 2.78 19.62
C GLN A 119 -12.45 3.50 18.73
N VAL A 120 -12.06 3.89 17.51
CA VAL A 120 -12.96 4.55 16.54
C VAL A 120 -14.15 3.65 16.19
N LEU A 121 -13.88 2.38 15.89
CA LEU A 121 -14.93 1.41 15.56
C LEU A 121 -15.85 1.13 16.75
N ASN A 122 -15.29 0.94 17.95
CA ASN A 122 -16.08 0.74 19.17
C ASN A 122 -16.98 1.95 19.49
N ALA A 123 -16.54 3.16 19.18
CA ALA A 123 -17.35 4.36 19.33
C ALA A 123 -18.48 4.47 18.27
N GLY A 124 -18.58 3.52 17.34
CA GLY A 124 -19.65 3.45 16.35
C GLY A 124 -19.41 4.31 15.10
N TYR A 125 -18.15 4.63 14.79
CA TYR A 125 -17.75 5.39 13.61
C TYR A 125 -17.13 4.47 12.54
N GLU A 126 -17.25 4.86 11.27
CA GLU A 126 -16.74 4.07 10.15
C GLU A 126 -15.23 4.30 9.93
N VAL A 127 -14.53 3.23 9.57
CA VAL A 127 -13.13 3.26 9.13
C VAL A 127 -13.05 2.66 7.74
N ILE A 128 -12.47 3.39 6.79
CA ILE A 128 -12.35 2.97 5.39
C ILE A 128 -10.88 2.98 4.99
N PHE A 129 -10.40 1.86 4.47
CA PHE A 129 -9.08 1.75 3.83
C PHE A 129 -9.20 1.82 2.31
N LEU A 130 -8.36 2.64 1.70
CA LEU A 130 -8.13 2.68 0.26
C LEU A 130 -6.70 2.19 -0.01
N PRO A 131 -6.43 1.55 -1.16
CA PRO A 131 -5.08 1.22 -1.57
C PRO A 131 -4.34 2.45 -2.09
N GLY A 132 -3.04 2.51 -1.82
CA GLY A 132 -2.09 3.36 -2.52
C GLY A 132 -1.14 2.53 -3.39
N ASN A 133 0.02 3.08 -3.73
CA ASN A 133 1.02 2.32 -4.49
C ASN A 133 1.94 1.45 -3.63
N HIS A 134 2.12 1.74 -2.34
CA HIS A 134 2.90 0.92 -1.42
C HIS A 134 2.12 -0.22 -0.77
N ASP A 135 0.78 -0.16 -0.84
CA ASP A 135 -0.12 -1.15 -0.25
C ASP A 135 -1.31 -1.50 -1.15
N VAL A 136 -1.06 -1.59 -2.46
CA VAL A 136 -2.07 -2.01 -3.45
C VAL A 136 -2.73 -3.36 -3.08
N GLU A 137 -2.00 -4.18 -2.32
CA GLU A 137 -2.40 -5.47 -1.77
C GLU A 137 -3.55 -5.40 -0.75
N VAL A 138 -3.87 -4.22 -0.18
CA VAL A 138 -5.03 -4.02 0.72
C VAL A 138 -6.36 -4.41 0.05
N GLN A 139 -6.38 -4.50 -1.28
CA GLN A 139 -7.53 -4.99 -2.04
C GLN A 139 -7.76 -6.51 -1.91
N TRP A 140 -6.76 -7.28 -1.49
CA TRP A 140 -6.85 -8.74 -1.45
C TRP A 140 -7.55 -9.23 -0.18
N ALA A 141 -8.48 -10.18 -0.35
CA ALA A 141 -9.25 -10.72 0.76
C ALA A 141 -8.38 -11.25 1.93
N PRO A 142 -7.26 -11.97 1.72
CA PRO A 142 -6.38 -12.37 2.82
C PRO A 142 -5.80 -11.20 3.62
N VAL A 143 -5.46 -10.08 2.96
CA VAL A 143 -4.94 -8.87 3.62
C VAL A 143 -6.02 -8.18 4.43
N GLN A 144 -7.22 -8.02 3.85
CA GLN A 144 -8.38 -7.44 4.55
C GLN A 144 -8.76 -8.26 5.78
N GLN A 145 -8.75 -9.59 5.66
CA GLN A 145 -9.00 -10.50 6.77
C GLN A 145 -7.99 -10.32 7.90
N GLU A 146 -6.71 -10.07 7.59
CA GLU A 146 -5.68 -9.86 8.61
C GLU A 146 -5.85 -8.52 9.34
N VAL A 147 -6.20 -7.45 8.62
CA VAL A 147 -6.55 -6.15 9.22
C VAL A 147 -7.78 -6.29 10.11
N GLN A 148 -8.84 -6.93 9.59
CA GLN A 148 -10.08 -7.21 10.34
C GLN A 148 -9.77 -8.02 11.59
N ARG A 149 -9.05 -9.13 11.47
CA ARG A 149 -8.68 -9.99 12.60
C ARG A 149 -7.97 -9.19 13.68
N SER A 150 -6.95 -8.42 13.33
CA SER A 150 -6.13 -7.67 14.28
C SER A 150 -6.94 -6.59 15.01
N VAL A 151 -7.73 -5.81 14.27
CA VAL A 151 -8.51 -4.70 14.83
C VAL A 151 -9.72 -5.21 15.62
N LEU A 152 -10.47 -6.17 15.10
CA LEU A 152 -11.66 -6.71 15.76
C LEU A 152 -11.30 -7.55 16.98
N GLN A 153 -10.18 -8.27 16.96
CA GLN A 153 -9.65 -8.92 18.16
C GLN A 153 -9.32 -7.88 19.25
N GLN A 154 -8.73 -6.74 18.88
CA GLN A 154 -8.48 -5.64 19.82
C GLN A 154 -9.78 -5.05 20.39
N VAL A 155 -10.83 -4.89 19.57
CA VAL A 155 -12.16 -4.49 20.03
C VAL A 155 -12.70 -5.51 21.03
N ARG A 156 -12.71 -6.80 20.67
CA ARG A 156 -13.20 -7.89 21.53
C ARG A 156 -12.49 -7.94 22.87
N MET A 157 -11.15 -7.88 22.86
CA MET A 157 -10.34 -7.96 24.08
C MET A 157 -10.60 -6.80 25.04
N ARG A 158 -10.94 -5.62 24.52
CA ARG A 158 -11.10 -4.40 25.33
C ARG A 158 -12.55 -4.08 25.69
N TYR A 159 -13.50 -4.44 24.82
CA TYR A 159 -14.90 -4.01 24.90
C TYR A 159 -15.92 -5.17 24.84
N GLY A 160 -15.46 -6.40 24.58
CA GLY A 160 -16.30 -7.61 24.57
C GLY A 160 -16.87 -7.99 23.19
N GLU A 161 -17.47 -9.18 23.11
CA GLU A 161 -17.96 -9.79 21.85
C GLU A 161 -19.10 -9.01 21.20
N ALA A 162 -19.98 -8.40 22.00
CA ALA A 162 -21.05 -7.55 21.47
C ALA A 162 -20.51 -6.31 20.74
N ALA A 163 -19.42 -5.71 21.26
CA ALA A 163 -18.77 -4.58 20.62
C ALA A 163 -18.05 -4.99 19.33
N GLU A 164 -17.43 -6.17 19.29
CA GLU A 164 -16.82 -6.74 18.08
C GLU A 164 -17.86 -6.90 16.96
N ALA A 165 -19.01 -7.51 17.27
CA ALA A 165 -20.09 -7.71 16.29
C ALA A 165 -20.64 -6.38 15.75
N ALA A 166 -20.72 -5.34 16.60
CA ALA A 166 -21.15 -4.01 16.19
C ALA A 166 -20.08 -3.25 15.37
N ALA A 167 -18.79 -3.48 15.64
CA ALA A 167 -17.65 -2.86 14.98
C ALA A 167 -17.37 -3.45 13.59
N ALA A 168 -17.58 -4.75 13.39
CA ALA A 168 -17.27 -5.46 12.14
C ALA A 168 -17.82 -4.78 10.87
N PRO A 169 -19.11 -4.40 10.76
CA PRO A 169 -19.63 -3.75 9.56
C PRO A 169 -19.14 -2.31 9.34
N LEU A 170 -18.51 -1.68 10.34
CA LEU A 170 -18.00 -0.32 10.28
C LEU A 170 -16.58 -0.25 9.68
N LEU A 171 -15.88 -1.38 9.58
CA LEU A 171 -14.56 -1.49 8.98
C LEU A 171 -14.69 -1.92 7.50
N GLN A 172 -14.36 -1.01 6.59
CA GLN A 172 -14.56 -1.19 5.16
C GLN A 172 -13.26 -1.03 4.38
N PHE A 173 -13.23 -1.63 3.19
CA PHE A 173 -12.12 -1.56 2.23
C PHE A 173 -12.68 -1.16 0.88
N ALA A 174 -12.26 0.00 0.37
CA ALA A 174 -12.65 0.47 -0.95
C ALA A 174 -11.54 0.12 -1.96
N PRO A 175 -11.86 -0.45 -3.12
CA PRO A 175 -10.86 -0.99 -4.04
C PRO A 175 -10.06 0.07 -4.79
N TRP A 176 -10.54 1.32 -4.84
CA TRP A 176 -9.88 2.42 -5.57
C TRP A 176 -10.17 3.79 -4.97
N PHE A 177 -11.46 4.14 -4.82
CA PHE A 177 -11.86 5.48 -4.40
C PHE A 177 -13.00 5.44 -3.39
N TYR A 178 -13.13 6.52 -2.62
CA TYR A 178 -14.31 6.86 -1.83
C TYR A 178 -14.98 8.08 -2.44
N HIS A 179 -16.29 8.01 -2.67
CA HIS A 179 -17.04 9.07 -3.34
C HIS A 179 -18.37 9.35 -2.65
N GLU A 180 -18.58 10.62 -2.31
CA GLU A 180 -19.87 11.19 -1.94
C GLU A 180 -20.33 12.15 -3.04
N PRO A 181 -21.34 11.76 -3.84
CA PRO A 181 -21.83 12.58 -4.95
C PRO A 181 -22.17 14.01 -4.52
N GLY A 182 -21.61 14.99 -5.25
CA GLY A 182 -21.82 16.41 -4.99
C GLY A 182 -21.06 16.97 -3.79
N ARG A 183 -20.21 16.16 -3.13
CA ARG A 183 -19.43 16.58 -1.97
C ARG A 183 -17.94 16.33 -2.12
N VAL A 184 -17.51 15.08 -2.31
CA VAL A 184 -16.08 14.73 -2.33
C VAL A 184 -15.78 13.49 -3.16
N TRP A 185 -14.61 13.50 -3.80
CA TRP A 185 -13.94 12.36 -4.42
C TRP A 185 -12.58 12.19 -3.74
N ILE A 186 -12.31 10.99 -3.21
CA ILE A 186 -11.08 10.66 -2.51
C ILE A 186 -10.47 9.44 -3.18
N GLU A 187 -9.25 9.58 -3.66
CA GLU A 187 -8.39 8.50 -4.12
C GLU A 187 -6.95 8.85 -3.76
N HIS A 188 -6.07 7.86 -3.73
CA HIS A 188 -4.70 8.08 -3.30
C HIS A 188 -3.92 9.03 -4.22
N GLY A 189 -4.15 8.95 -5.54
CA GLY A 189 -3.59 9.89 -6.52
C GLY A 189 -2.32 9.43 -7.23
N CYS A 190 -1.69 8.33 -6.81
CA CYS A 190 -0.50 7.75 -7.48
C CYS A 190 -0.73 7.45 -8.97
N GLN A 191 -1.98 7.27 -9.38
CA GLN A 191 -2.37 7.01 -10.76
C GLN A 191 -2.03 8.16 -11.74
N TYR A 192 -1.88 9.39 -11.24
CA TYR A 192 -1.49 10.56 -12.02
C TYR A 192 0.01 10.85 -11.99
N ASP A 193 0.79 10.03 -11.28
CA ASP A 193 2.24 10.14 -11.25
C ASP A 193 2.88 9.08 -12.18
N PRO A 194 3.74 9.48 -13.13
CA PRO A 194 4.25 8.57 -14.13
C PRO A 194 5.19 7.48 -13.59
N GLU A 195 5.73 7.65 -12.38
CA GLU A 195 6.64 6.68 -11.76
C GLU A 195 5.90 5.72 -10.81
N ASN A 196 4.74 6.12 -10.30
CA ASN A 196 3.97 5.39 -9.29
C ASN A 196 2.60 4.85 -9.79
N SER A 197 2.19 5.22 -11.01
CA SER A 197 0.92 4.80 -11.61
C SER A 197 0.92 3.32 -11.99
N PHE A 198 -0.11 2.61 -11.56
CA PHE A 198 -0.35 1.22 -11.94
C PHE A 198 -1.18 1.19 -13.22
N ARG A 199 -0.81 0.35 -14.20
CA ARG A 199 -1.66 0.21 -15.40
C ARG A 199 -2.99 -0.46 -15.06
N TYR A 200 -2.95 -1.42 -14.14
CA TYR A 200 -4.09 -2.21 -13.70
C TYR A 200 -4.23 -2.09 -12.17
N PRO A 201 -4.78 -0.97 -11.65
CA PRO A 201 -4.83 -0.70 -10.21
C PRO A 201 -5.86 -1.56 -9.47
N LEU A 202 -6.92 -2.02 -10.14
CA LEU A 202 -7.95 -2.87 -9.53
C LEU A 202 -7.47 -4.34 -9.51
N ARG A 203 -7.20 -4.83 -8.30
CA ARG A 203 -6.48 -6.10 -8.07
C ARG A 203 -7.18 -7.05 -7.12
N GLY A 204 -8.33 -6.69 -6.56
CA GLY A 204 -9.09 -7.52 -5.62
C GLY A 204 -9.25 -8.99 -6.06
N PRO A 205 -9.77 -9.27 -7.28
CA PRO A 205 -9.96 -10.64 -7.75
C PRO A 205 -8.66 -11.42 -7.98
N LEU A 206 -7.50 -10.75 -8.07
CA LEU A 206 -6.21 -11.43 -8.20
C LEU A 206 -5.84 -12.24 -6.95
N ALA A 207 -6.51 -12.02 -5.81
CA ALA A 207 -6.30 -12.81 -4.60
C ALA A 207 -6.53 -14.33 -4.78
N GLN A 208 -7.26 -14.72 -5.84
CA GLN A 208 -7.57 -16.12 -6.16
C GLN A 208 -6.68 -16.70 -7.27
N MET A 209 -5.77 -15.89 -7.83
CA MET A 209 -4.88 -16.32 -8.90
C MET A 209 -3.67 -17.06 -8.36
N PRO A 210 -3.02 -17.94 -9.15
CA PRO A 210 -1.82 -18.65 -8.70
C PRO A 210 -0.66 -17.69 -8.39
N ASP A 211 0.13 -18.03 -7.37
CA ASP A 211 1.30 -17.26 -6.93
C ASP A 211 2.27 -16.91 -8.08
N ALA A 212 2.42 -17.82 -9.06
CA ALA A 212 3.24 -17.60 -10.25
C ALA A 212 2.86 -16.34 -11.05
N LEU A 213 1.61 -15.85 -10.96
CA LEU A 213 1.20 -14.58 -11.55
C LEU A 213 1.82 -13.39 -10.79
N HIS A 214 1.78 -13.43 -9.47
CA HIS A 214 2.31 -12.37 -8.59
C HIS A 214 3.83 -12.30 -8.66
N GLU A 215 4.49 -13.45 -8.75
CA GLU A 215 5.94 -13.60 -8.94
C GLU A 215 6.49 -12.94 -10.21
N THR A 216 5.63 -12.65 -11.19
CA THR A 216 6.06 -11.93 -12.41
C THR A 216 6.31 -10.44 -12.18
N GLU A 217 5.67 -9.84 -11.16
CA GLU A 217 5.69 -8.39 -10.90
C GLU A 217 5.42 -7.53 -12.15
N GLN A 218 4.62 -8.06 -13.08
CA GLN A 218 4.51 -7.59 -14.47
C GLN A 218 4.06 -6.12 -14.58
N ASP A 219 3.30 -5.64 -13.61
CA ASP A 219 2.72 -4.29 -13.57
C ASP A 219 3.19 -3.54 -12.31
N LEU A 220 4.46 -3.73 -11.90
CA LEU A 220 5.07 -2.96 -10.82
C LEU A 220 5.57 -1.61 -11.35
N PRO A 221 5.10 -0.45 -10.85
CA PRO A 221 5.58 0.86 -11.25
C PRO A 221 7.09 1.00 -11.05
N LEU A 222 7.71 1.95 -11.77
CA LEU A 222 9.16 2.14 -11.68
C LEU A 222 9.55 2.57 -10.26
N GLY A 223 8.84 3.52 -9.66
CA GLY A 223 9.08 3.97 -8.27
C GLY A 223 9.10 2.80 -7.30
N ASN A 224 8.08 1.94 -7.36
CA ASN A 224 7.99 0.74 -6.53
C ASN A 224 9.14 -0.25 -6.77
N PHE A 225 9.49 -0.48 -8.03
CA PHE A 225 10.61 -1.36 -8.40
C PHE A 225 11.94 -0.84 -7.87
N PHE A 226 12.21 0.46 -7.99
CA PHE A 226 13.40 1.08 -7.44
C PHE A 226 13.41 1.04 -5.91
N GLN A 227 12.27 1.27 -5.25
CA GLN A 227 12.16 1.13 -3.80
C GLN A 227 12.60 -0.26 -3.34
N ARG A 228 12.02 -1.31 -3.94
CA ARG A 228 12.30 -2.70 -3.57
C ARG A 228 13.72 -3.15 -3.90
N TYR A 229 14.18 -2.89 -5.12
CA TYR A 229 15.42 -3.48 -5.64
C TYR A 229 16.67 -2.60 -5.48
N LEU A 230 16.50 -1.32 -5.17
CA LEU A 230 17.59 -0.37 -5.02
C LEU A 230 17.56 0.32 -3.65
N TYR A 231 16.48 1.00 -3.28
CA TYR A 231 16.50 1.89 -2.12
C TYR A 231 16.55 1.17 -0.78
N ASN A 232 15.94 -0.01 -0.66
CA ASN A 232 16.03 -0.83 0.55
C ASN A 232 17.49 -1.21 0.89
N PHE A 233 18.39 -1.31 -0.11
CA PHE A 233 19.80 -1.59 0.12
C PHE A 233 20.54 -0.43 0.84
N PHE A 234 20.09 0.81 0.64
CA PHE A 234 20.69 1.97 1.29
C PHE A 234 20.22 2.18 2.74
N GLY A 235 19.31 1.33 3.24
CA GLY A 235 18.78 1.43 4.60
C GLY A 235 18.15 2.79 4.89
N HIS A 236 18.45 3.38 6.05
CA HIS A 236 17.90 4.67 6.49
C HIS A 236 18.35 5.89 5.64
N ILE A 237 19.28 5.73 4.69
CA ILE A 237 19.92 6.86 3.99
C ILE A 237 18.99 7.49 2.92
N THR A 238 17.87 6.85 2.59
CA THR A 238 16.97 7.28 1.51
C THR A 238 15.79 8.13 2.00
N PHE A 239 16.07 9.20 2.75
CA PHE A 239 15.11 10.31 2.94
C PHE A 239 15.22 11.38 1.84
N ILE A 240 16.19 11.25 0.94
CA ILE A 240 16.42 12.20 -0.14
C ILE A 240 15.95 11.54 -1.43
N VAL A 241 14.75 11.88 -1.88
CA VAL A 241 14.34 11.67 -3.28
C VAL A 241 15.29 12.52 -4.12
N PRO A 242 16.31 11.95 -4.74
CA PRO A 242 17.22 12.76 -5.51
C PRO A 242 16.50 12.94 -6.84
N THR A 243 16.10 14.17 -7.16
CA THR A 243 15.66 14.49 -8.52
C THR A 243 16.67 13.88 -9.51
N THR A 244 16.20 13.39 -10.67
CA THR A 244 17.09 12.78 -11.69
C THR A 244 18.32 13.66 -12.00
N ARG A 245 18.18 14.98 -11.90
CA ARG A 245 19.27 15.95 -12.01
C ARG A 245 20.28 15.89 -10.87
N ALA A 246 19.85 15.70 -9.63
CA ALA A 246 20.72 15.51 -8.46
C ALA A 246 21.50 14.18 -8.53
N ASN A 247 20.82 13.09 -8.93
CA ASN A 247 21.47 11.79 -9.17
C ASN A 247 22.54 11.88 -10.26
N MET A 248 22.25 12.52 -11.38
CA MET A 248 23.21 12.65 -12.48
C MET A 248 24.43 13.50 -12.09
N ARG A 249 24.27 14.50 -11.22
CA ARG A 249 25.38 15.27 -10.65
C ARG A 249 26.25 14.41 -9.73
N TYR A 250 25.63 13.57 -8.90
CA TYR A 250 26.33 12.66 -8.00
C TYR A 250 27.12 11.59 -8.77
N VAL A 251 26.50 10.98 -9.77
CA VAL A 251 27.17 10.01 -10.67
C VAL A 251 28.35 10.66 -11.39
N LYS A 252 28.17 11.87 -11.93
CA LYS A 252 29.25 12.60 -12.60
C LYS A 252 30.40 12.93 -11.64
N TRP A 253 30.09 13.33 -10.41
CA TRP A 253 31.10 13.59 -9.39
C TRP A 253 31.86 12.31 -9.00
N LEU A 254 31.16 11.21 -8.75
CA LEU A 254 31.76 9.91 -8.44
C LEU A 254 32.68 9.43 -9.58
N LEU A 255 32.26 9.61 -10.82
CA LEU A 255 33.05 9.22 -11.99
C LEU A 255 34.36 10.02 -12.11
N LEU A 256 34.35 11.30 -11.75
CA LEU A 256 35.51 12.18 -11.87
C LEU A 256 36.45 12.15 -10.66
N HIS A 257 35.92 11.90 -9.47
CA HIS A 257 36.67 12.07 -8.22
C HIS A 257 36.89 10.76 -7.46
N GLU A 258 35.96 9.80 -7.54
CA GLU A 258 36.01 8.56 -6.75
C GLU A 258 35.63 7.33 -7.61
N PRO A 259 36.36 7.03 -8.70
CA PRO A 259 35.98 5.98 -9.65
C PRO A 259 36.00 4.57 -9.04
N ARG A 260 36.80 4.35 -7.99
CA ARG A 260 36.80 3.09 -7.23
C ARG A 260 35.50 2.90 -6.44
N LEU A 261 35.00 3.98 -5.83
CA LEU A 261 33.70 3.96 -5.14
C LEU A 261 32.57 3.77 -6.16
N LEU A 262 32.66 4.40 -7.33
CA LEU A 262 31.70 4.16 -8.43
C LEU A 262 31.69 2.70 -8.89
N VAL A 263 32.85 2.06 -9.03
CA VAL A 263 32.93 0.63 -9.37
C VAL A 263 32.41 -0.24 -8.23
N GLN A 264 32.71 0.07 -6.97
CA GLN A 264 32.16 -0.66 -5.82
C GLN A 264 30.64 -0.53 -5.74
N VAL A 265 30.10 0.67 -6.00
CA VAL A 265 28.67 0.92 -6.14
C VAL A 265 28.12 0.14 -7.33
N ALA A 266 28.75 0.17 -8.50
CA ALA A 266 28.28 -0.58 -9.67
C ALA A 266 28.30 -2.10 -9.45
N VAL A 267 29.31 -2.63 -8.74
CA VAL A 267 29.42 -4.05 -8.38
C VAL A 267 28.38 -4.42 -7.31
N SER A 268 28.21 -3.60 -6.27
CA SER A 268 27.21 -3.84 -5.22
C SER A 268 25.78 -3.77 -5.75
N HIS A 269 25.55 -2.96 -6.79
CA HIS A 269 24.27 -2.80 -7.50
C HIS A 269 24.17 -3.61 -8.80
N GLY A 270 25.17 -4.42 -9.15
CA GLY A 270 25.11 -5.32 -10.32
C GLY A 270 23.88 -6.24 -10.33
N PRO A 271 23.44 -6.76 -9.16
CA PRO A 271 22.19 -7.51 -9.06
C PRO A 271 20.94 -6.71 -9.43
N PHE A 272 20.89 -5.39 -9.20
CA PHE A 272 19.80 -4.52 -9.66
C PHE A 272 19.75 -4.46 -11.20
N VAL A 273 20.91 -4.34 -11.87
CA VAL A 273 20.98 -4.39 -13.34
C VAL A 273 20.43 -5.71 -13.88
N PHE A 274 20.75 -6.83 -13.21
CA PHE A 274 20.16 -8.12 -13.57
C PHE A 274 18.65 -8.16 -13.36
N GLN A 275 18.09 -7.52 -12.31
CA GLN A 275 16.63 -7.42 -12.15
C GLN A 275 15.98 -6.59 -13.26
N VAL A 276 16.61 -5.50 -13.70
CA VAL A 276 16.13 -4.73 -14.86
C VAL A 276 16.10 -5.62 -16.11
N LEU A 277 17.18 -6.37 -16.39
CA LEU A 277 17.23 -7.30 -17.51
C LEU A 277 16.20 -8.43 -17.39
N ARG A 278 16.01 -8.98 -16.20
CA ARG A 278 14.99 -9.99 -15.91
C ARG A 278 13.59 -9.44 -16.16
N ARG A 279 13.27 -8.23 -15.70
CA ARG A 279 11.99 -7.54 -15.96
C ARG A 279 11.76 -7.32 -17.46
N LEU A 280 12.81 -6.95 -18.21
CA LEU A 280 12.75 -6.83 -19.68
C LEU A 280 12.47 -8.18 -20.38
N ALA A 281 13.07 -9.26 -19.87
CA ALA A 281 12.96 -10.61 -20.43
C ALA A 281 11.63 -11.30 -20.06
N GLN A 282 11.10 -11.02 -18.87
CA GLN A 282 9.88 -11.64 -18.31
C GLN A 282 8.58 -10.95 -18.73
N ALA A 283 8.56 -10.20 -19.84
CA ALA A 283 7.34 -9.64 -20.41
C ALA A 283 6.34 -10.76 -20.78
N ASN A 284 5.51 -11.13 -19.81
CA ASN A 284 4.62 -12.26 -19.86
C ASN A 284 3.27 -11.81 -20.40
N ARG A 285 3.04 -12.07 -21.70
CA ARG A 285 1.79 -11.70 -22.39
C ARG A 285 0.57 -12.26 -21.67
N THR A 286 0.66 -13.49 -21.15
CA THR A 286 -0.43 -14.15 -20.41
C THR A 286 -0.72 -13.41 -19.11
N ALA A 287 0.30 -13.11 -18.31
CA ALA A 287 0.14 -12.35 -17.06
C ALA A 287 -0.51 -10.97 -17.32
N ARG A 288 -0.06 -10.26 -18.36
CA ARG A 288 -0.64 -8.97 -18.76
C ARG A 288 -2.11 -9.09 -19.18
N GLN A 289 -2.47 -10.14 -19.92
CA GLN A 289 -3.86 -10.38 -20.32
C GLN A 289 -4.76 -10.64 -19.11
N VAL A 290 -4.27 -11.43 -18.13
CA VAL A 290 -4.99 -11.69 -16.88
C VAL A 290 -5.21 -10.38 -16.11
N LEU A 291 -4.15 -9.59 -15.89
CA LEU A 291 -4.25 -8.30 -15.19
C LEU A 291 -5.23 -7.34 -15.87
N HIS A 292 -5.16 -7.21 -17.20
CA HIS A 292 -6.07 -6.39 -17.97
C HIS A 292 -7.52 -6.85 -17.83
N HIS A 293 -7.77 -8.17 -17.97
CA HIS A 293 -9.12 -8.72 -17.90
C HIS A 293 -9.72 -8.55 -16.50
N THR A 294 -8.96 -8.88 -15.45
CA THR A 294 -9.38 -8.71 -14.06
C THR A 294 -9.68 -7.25 -13.73
N HIS A 295 -8.81 -6.32 -14.14
CA HIS A 295 -9.05 -4.89 -13.93
C HIS A 295 -10.30 -4.41 -14.67
N ALA A 296 -10.49 -4.81 -15.93
CA ALA A 296 -11.66 -4.40 -16.71
C ALA A 296 -12.98 -4.92 -16.13
N GLN A 297 -13.00 -6.16 -15.62
CA GLN A 297 -14.17 -6.75 -14.96
C GLN A 297 -14.52 -6.01 -13.66
N GLU A 298 -13.52 -5.73 -12.83
CA GLU A 298 -13.74 -5.01 -11.57
C GLU A 298 -14.18 -3.56 -11.85
N LEU A 299 -13.59 -2.91 -12.85
CA LEU A 299 -13.96 -1.56 -13.27
C LEU A 299 -15.42 -1.49 -13.74
N ASP A 300 -15.86 -2.46 -14.53
CA ASP A 300 -17.26 -2.57 -14.98
C ASP A 300 -18.21 -2.74 -13.77
N SER A 301 -17.88 -3.65 -12.85
CA SER A 301 -18.63 -3.86 -11.60
C SER A 301 -18.75 -2.58 -10.76
N ILE A 302 -17.65 -1.86 -10.54
CA ILE A 302 -17.66 -0.60 -9.78
C ILE A 302 -18.42 0.49 -10.55
N SER A 303 -18.32 0.53 -11.88
CA SER A 303 -19.03 1.53 -12.69
C SER A 303 -20.55 1.40 -12.57
N GLN A 304 -21.05 0.17 -12.47
CA GLN A 304 -22.47 -0.16 -12.32
C GLN A 304 -22.98 0.15 -10.91
N THR A 305 -22.18 -0.13 -9.89
CA THR A 305 -22.58 0.03 -8.47
C THR A 305 -22.39 1.45 -7.94
N SER A 306 -21.41 2.20 -8.44
CA SER A 306 -21.11 3.59 -7.99
C SER A 306 -22.07 4.65 -8.54
N GLY A 307 -22.88 4.33 -9.55
CA GLY A 307 -23.72 5.29 -10.26
C GLY A 307 -22.96 6.25 -11.18
N LEU A 308 -21.66 6.03 -11.39
CA LEU A 308 -20.80 6.86 -12.26
C LEU A 308 -20.83 6.40 -13.73
N GLY A 309 -21.07 5.10 -13.99
CA GLY A 309 -21.13 4.53 -15.33
C GLY A 309 -19.91 4.89 -16.17
N LEU A 310 -20.13 5.40 -17.38
CA LEU A 310 -19.07 5.77 -18.33
C LEU A 310 -18.11 6.84 -17.81
N ARG A 311 -18.51 7.67 -16.83
CA ARG A 311 -17.59 8.67 -16.25
C ARG A 311 -16.43 8.01 -15.51
N LEU A 312 -16.69 6.86 -14.87
CA LEU A 312 -15.63 6.13 -14.17
C LEU A 312 -14.58 5.60 -15.15
N LEU A 313 -15.02 5.12 -16.32
CA LEU A 313 -14.11 4.74 -17.40
C LEU A 313 -13.25 5.92 -17.87
N ALA A 314 -13.84 7.12 -17.99
CA ALA A 314 -13.10 8.31 -18.38
C ALA A 314 -12.05 8.72 -17.33
N ILE A 315 -12.38 8.64 -16.03
CA ILE A 315 -11.44 8.87 -14.93
C ILE A 315 -10.31 7.84 -14.98
N ASP A 316 -10.64 6.57 -15.20
CA ASP A 316 -9.65 5.50 -15.36
C ASP A 316 -8.69 5.74 -16.54
N GLN A 317 -9.09 6.49 -17.58
CA GLN A 317 -8.19 6.84 -18.69
C GLN A 317 -7.27 8.04 -18.40
N LEU A 318 -7.45 8.75 -17.28
CA LEU A 318 -6.58 9.87 -16.90
C LEU A 318 -5.24 9.41 -16.29
N LYS A 319 -5.06 8.11 -16.08
CA LYS A 319 -3.83 7.56 -15.50
C LYS A 319 -2.59 7.92 -16.33
N GLU A 320 -1.55 8.42 -15.67
CA GLU A 320 -0.24 8.65 -16.28
C GLU A 320 0.55 7.35 -16.41
N VAL A 321 0.07 6.42 -17.24
CA VAL A 321 0.82 5.19 -17.53
C VAL A 321 1.75 5.44 -18.71
N ARG A 322 2.94 6.00 -18.45
CA ARG A 322 3.94 6.16 -19.51
C ARG A 322 4.30 4.79 -20.11
N ALA A 323 4.65 4.79 -21.39
CA ALA A 323 5.37 3.66 -21.95
C ALA A 323 6.66 3.52 -21.13
N ASP A 324 6.73 2.48 -20.31
CA ASP A 324 7.93 2.09 -19.55
C ASP A 324 9.16 2.24 -20.48
N ALA A 325 10.34 2.63 -19.99
CA ALA A 325 11.53 2.68 -20.86
C ALA A 325 11.76 1.32 -21.56
N VAL A 326 11.27 0.26 -20.93
CA VAL A 326 11.07 -1.11 -21.46
C VAL A 326 10.18 -1.20 -22.72
N GLN A 327 9.13 -0.39 -22.83
CA GLN A 327 8.25 -0.26 -23.99
C GLN A 327 8.83 0.66 -25.07
N ALA A 328 9.60 1.68 -24.70
CA ALA A 328 10.25 2.59 -25.67
C ALA A 328 11.36 1.90 -26.49
N VAL A 329 11.98 0.84 -25.96
CA VAL A 329 13.01 0.03 -26.66
C VAL A 329 12.39 -0.98 -27.66
N ARG A 330 11.06 -1.02 -27.79
CA ARG A 330 10.35 -1.95 -28.70
C ARG A 330 9.36 -1.27 -29.65
N LEU A 331 9.70 -0.07 -30.12
CA LEU A 331 9.18 0.49 -31.37
C LEU A 331 10.26 0.41 -32.46
#